data_AF-A0A520JFB4-F1
#
_entry.id   AF-A0A520JFB4-F1
#
_cell.length_a   1.000
_cell.length_b   1.000
_cell.length_c   1.000
_cell.angle_alpha   90.00
_cell.angle_beta   90.00
_cell.angle_gamma   90.00
#
_symmetry.space_group_name_H-M   'P 1'
#
loop_
_entity.id
_entity.type
_entity.pdbx_description
1 polymer ?
#
loop_
_entity_poly.entity_id
_entity_poly.type
_entity_poly.pdbx_seq_one_letter_code
_entity_poly.pdbx_strand_id
1 'polypeptide(L)' 'MANETPLDRFKAVLAGTARAIAEEPEVELAFTADAPAQSGKHIKVPMPARALPPEQVA' A
#
# COMPACT_ATOMS: atom_id res chain seq x y z
N MET A 1 15.57 -17.30 -1.75
CA MET A 1 15.05 -15.94 -1.53
C MET A 1 14.02 -15.70 -2.62
N ALA A 2 12.75 -15.47 -2.30
CA ALA A 2 11.74 -15.24 -3.34
C ALA A 2 12.09 -13.94 -4.08
N ASN A 3 12.03 -13.96 -5.40
CA ASN A 3 12.22 -12.75 -6.19
C ASN A 3 11.06 -11.80 -5.88
N GLU A 4 11.36 -10.71 -5.19
CA GLU A 4 10.41 -9.64 -4.90
C GLU A 4 9.86 -9.08 -6.23
N THR A 5 8.54 -9.09 -6.38
CA THR A 5 7.92 -8.58 -7.61
C THR A 5 7.88 -7.05 -7.61
N PRO A 6 7.74 -6.39 -8.78
CA PRO A 6 7.50 -4.95 -8.83
C PRO A 6 6.29 -4.51 -7.99
N LEU A 7 5.27 -5.37 -7.89
CA LEU A 7 4.10 -5.14 -7.06
C LEU A 7 4.44 -5.17 -5.57
N ASP A 8 5.28 -6.11 -5.13
CA ASP A 8 5.72 -6.20 -3.73
C ASP A 8 6.53 -4.96 -3.33
N ARG A 9 7.42 -4.50 -4.21
CA ARG A 9 8.16 -3.24 -4.02
C ARG A 9 7.24 -2.05 -3.90
N PHE A 10 6.26 -1.96 -4.79
CA PHE A 10 5.27 -0.88 -4.76
C PHE A 10 4.50 -0.88 -3.43
N LYS A 11 4.03 -2.04 -2.97
CA LYS A 11 3.34 -2.19 -1.69
C LYS A 11 4.23 -1.78 -0.50
N ALA A 12 5.50 -2.17 -0.52
CA ALA A 12 6.46 -1.82 0.51
C ALA A 12 6.70 -0.30 0.59
N VAL A 13 6.91 0.35 -0.56
CA VAL A 13 7.07 1.81 -0.64
C VAL A 13 5.80 2.50 -0.16
N LEU A 14 4.61 2.08 -0.61
CA LEU A 14 3.36 2.71 -0.21
C LEU A 14 3.12 2.62 1.30
N ALA A 15 3.46 1.50 1.93
CA ALA A 15 3.39 1.36 3.38
C ALA A 15 4.35 2.30 4.11
N GLY A 16 5.59 2.46 3.60
CA GLY A 16 6.56 3.42 4.14
C GLY A 16 6.09 4.86 3.99
N THR A 17 5.57 5.22 2.82
CA THR A 17 5.02 6.55 2.53
C THR A 17 3.82 6.86 3.42
N ALA A 18 2.93 5.90 3.66
CA ALA A 18 1.78 6.09 4.55
C ALA A 18 2.23 6.46 5.97
N ARG A 19 3.25 5.78 6.51
CA ARG A 19 3.83 6.10 7.83
C ARG A 19 4.51 7.47 7.83
N ALA A 20 5.27 7.78 6.79
CA ALA A 20 5.98 9.05 6.67
C ALA A 20 5.01 10.24 6.60
N ILE A 21 3.91 10.12 5.84
CA ILE A 21 2.88 11.16 5.72
C ILE A 21 2.08 11.29 7.02
N ALA A 22 1.75 10.18 7.66
CA ALA A 22 0.98 10.19 8.90
C ALA A 22 1.82 10.56 10.14
N GLU A 23 3.15 10.68 10.00
CA GLU A 23 4.12 10.83 11.10
C GLU A 23 3.97 9.76 12.20
N GLU A 24 3.44 8.60 11.82
CA GLU A 24 3.05 7.53 12.73
C GLU A 24 3.71 6.22 12.30
N PRO A 25 4.75 5.74 13.00
CA PRO A 25 5.51 4.56 12.60
C PRO A 25 4.68 3.26 12.71
N GLU A 26 3.63 3.28 13.52
CA GLU A 26 2.73 2.16 13.77
C GLU A 26 1.57 2.07 12.76
N VAL A 27 1.55 2.91 11.72
CA VAL A 27 0.51 2.79 10.67
C VAL A 27 0.62 1.43 9.98
N GLU A 28 -0.51 0.75 9.91
CA GLU A 28 -0.70 -0.51 9.21
C GLU A 28 -1.47 -0.25 7.92
N LEU A 29 -0.78 -0.44 6.79
CA LEU A 29 -1.39 -0.38 5.46
C LEU A 29 -1.76 -1.77 4.98
N ALA A 30 -3.04 -2.00 4.72
CA ALA A 30 -3.57 -3.21 4.15
C ALA A 30 -4.20 -2.96 2.77
N PHE A 31 -4.22 -3.99 1.94
CA PHE A 31 -4.80 -3.94 0.60
C PHE A 31 -6.09 -4.77 0.57
N THR A 32 -7.18 -4.20 0.07
CA THR A 32 -8.51 -4.83 0.02
C THR A 32 -9.11 -4.79 -1.37
N ALA A 33 -10.08 -5.67 -1.65
CA ALA A 33 -10.91 -5.60 -2.85
C ALA A 33 -12.14 -4.67 -2.66
N ASP A 34 -12.42 -4.27 -1.43
CA ASP A 34 -13.55 -3.42 -1.07
C ASP A 34 -13.23 -1.92 -1.21
N ALA A 35 -14.19 -1.08 -0.80
CA ALA A 35 -14.00 0.36 -0.71
C ALA A 35 -12.86 0.73 0.26
N PRO A 36 -12.11 1.82 -0.02
CA PRO A 36 -11.09 2.33 0.88
C PRO A 36 -11.69 2.72 2.22
N ALA A 37 -10.97 2.42 3.31
CA ALA A 37 -11.41 2.73 4.66
C ALA A 37 -10.21 2.97 5.58
N GLN A 38 -10.41 3.78 6.61
CA GLN A 38 -9.44 4.00 7.68
C GLN A 38 -10.12 3.86 9.03
N SER A 39 -9.44 3.19 9.97
CA SER A 39 -9.84 3.13 11.38
C SER A 39 -8.60 3.24 12.26
N GLY A 40 -8.46 4.37 12.94
CA GLY A 40 -7.25 4.68 13.71
C GLY A 40 -5.99 4.59 12.84
N LYS A 41 -5.04 3.75 13.25
CA LYS A 41 -3.77 3.49 12.54
C LYS A 41 -3.87 2.45 11.41
N HIS A 42 -5.03 1.84 11.21
CA HIS A 42 -5.25 0.87 10.14
C HIS A 42 -5.87 1.54 8.92
N ILE A 43 -5.16 1.47 7.80
CA ILE A 43 -5.58 2.02 6.53
C ILE A 43 -5.75 0.87 5.54
N LYS A 44 -6.92 0.80 4.89
CA LYS A 44 -7.22 -0.15 3.83
C LYS A 44 -7.34 0.59 2.52
N VAL A 45 -6.49 0.23 1.56
CA VAL A 45 -6.51 0.77 0.21
C VAL A 45 -6.88 -0.32 -0.80
N PRO A 46 -7.44 0.04 -1.97
CA PRO A 46 -7.73 -0.94 -3.01
C PRO A 46 -6.47 -1.68 -3.47
N MET A 47 -6.62 -2.96 -3.77
CA MET A 47 -5.54 -3.79 -4.29
C MET A 47 -5.11 -3.25 -5.68
N PRO A 48 -3.82 -2.89 -5.86
CA PRO A 48 -3.31 -2.54 -7.18
C PRO A 48 -3.45 -3.72 -8.15
N ALA A 49 -3.64 -3.41 -9.43
CA ALA A 49 -3.73 -4.43 -10.46
C ALA A 49 -2.41 -5.21 -10.55
N ARG A 50 -2.48 -6.50 -10.88
CA ARG A 50 -1.26 -7.34 -11.01
C ARG A 50 -0.26 -6.77 -12.02
N ALA A 51 -0.76 -6.16 -13.08
CA ALA A 51 0.06 -5.53 -14.11
C ALA A 51 0.61 -4.16 -13.69
N LEU A 52 0.13 -3.60 -12.57
CA LEU A 52 0.47 -2.28 -12.02
C LEU A 52 0.69 -1.25 -13.15
N PRO A 53 -0.37 -0.93 -13.91
CA PRO A 53 -0.22 -0.09 -15.07
C PRO A 53 0.18 1.33 -14.63
N PRO A 54 0.84 2.12 -15.49
CA PRO A 54 1.44 3.41 -15.12
C PRO A 54 0.46 4.37 -14.43
N GLU A 55 -0.82 4.35 -14.79
CA GLU A 55 -1.86 5.16 -14.15
C GLU A 55 -2.10 4.86 -12.67
N GLN A 56 -1.63 3.72 -12.16
CA GLN A 56 -1.67 3.36 -10.73
C GLN A 56 -0.37 3.69 -9.98
N VAL A 57 0.65 4.17 -10.69
CA VAL A 57 1.96 4.57 -10.17
C VAL A 57 2.09 6.07 -10.45
N ALA A 58 1.64 6.89 -9.51
CA ALA A 58 1.55 8.35 -9.61
C ALA A 58 2.83 9.04 -10.10
#